data_AF-A0A8J5LXA4-F1
#
_entry.id   AF-A0A8J5LXA4-F1
#
_cell.length_a   1.000
_cell.length_b   1.000
_cell.length_c   1.000
_cell.angle_alpha   90.00
_cell.angle_beta   90.00
_cell.angle_gamma   90.00
#
_symmetry.space_group_name_H-M   'P 1'
#
loop_
_entity.id
_entity.type
_entity.pdbx_description
1 polymer ?
#
loop_
_entity_poly.entity_id
_entity_poly.type
_entity_poly.pdbx_seq_one_letter_code
_entity_poly.pdbx_strand_id
1 'polypeptide(L)'
;MEANGAIFDRYIIYGDPAYRVRNYIVTGFKKAGLSSNEQRFNSRMSSVREAVECKFKEVKTRWAFTDFKKSLRIRLSPVGKYVAISILLSNCHCC
;
A
#
# COMPACT_ATOMS: atom_id res chain seq x y z
N MET A 1 -6.05 9.30 -23.28
CA MET A 1 -4.78 8.81 -23.85
C MET A 1 -3.78 8.71 -22.71
N GLU A 2 -3.63 7.52 -22.13
CA GLU A 2 -2.84 7.30 -20.91
C GLU A 2 -1.37 7.15 -21.27
N ALA A 3 -0.58 8.18 -21.01
CA ALA A 3 0.85 8.27 -21.33
C ALA A 3 1.76 7.19 -20.68
N ASN A 4 1.20 6.31 -19.84
CA ASN A 4 1.94 5.27 -19.10
C ASN A 4 1.38 3.84 -19.31
N GLY A 5 0.49 3.63 -20.30
CA GLY A 5 -0.14 2.32 -20.53
C GLY A 5 0.88 1.18 -20.72
N ALA A 6 2.03 1.47 -21.33
CA ALA A 6 3.11 0.50 -21.55
C ALA A 6 3.76 -0.02 -20.25
N ILE A 7 3.71 0.75 -19.15
CA ILE A 7 4.30 0.35 -17.86
C ILE A 7 3.45 -0.74 -17.18
N PHE A 8 2.14 -0.72 -17.38
CA PHE A 8 1.19 -1.62 -16.73
C PHE A 8 0.62 -2.71 -17.65
N ASP A 9 1.15 -2.86 -18.87
CA ASP A 9 0.66 -3.81 -19.88
C ASP A 9 0.60 -5.26 -19.37
N ARG A 10 1.41 -5.61 -18.36
CA ARG A 10 1.42 -6.94 -17.70
C ARG A 10 1.25 -6.91 -16.18
N TYR A 11 0.98 -5.74 -15.61
CA TYR A 11 0.95 -5.57 -14.16
C TYR A 11 -0.37 -4.95 -13.72
N ILE A 12 -0.90 -5.47 -12.62
CA ILE A 12 -2.09 -4.94 -11.95
C ILE A 12 -1.68 -4.49 -10.56
N ILE A 13 -2.15 -3.31 -10.17
CA ILE A 13 -2.00 -2.78 -8.83
C ILE A 13 -3.11 -3.36 -7.96
N TYR A 14 -2.71 -3.95 -6.83
CA TYR A 14 -3.64 -4.35 -5.80
C TYR A 14 -4.02 -3.14 -4.95
N GLY A 15 -5.27 -2.72 -5.09
CA GLY A 15 -5.84 -1.61 -4.34
C GLY A 15 -6.44 -2.06 -3.03
N ASP A 16 -6.35 -1.19 -2.03
CA ASP A 16 -7.18 -1.27 -0.83
C ASP A 16 -8.66 -1.35 -1.23
N PRO A 17 -9.53 -2.07 -0.47
CA PRO A 17 -10.95 -2.12 -0.78
C PRO A 17 -11.63 -0.75 -0.90
N ALA A 18 -11.09 0.33 -0.34
CA ALA A 18 -11.62 1.69 -0.52
C ALA A 18 -11.50 2.23 -1.96
N TYR A 19 -10.59 1.69 -2.78
CA TYR A 19 -10.44 2.11 -4.16
C TYR A 19 -11.49 1.46 -5.07
N ARG A 20 -11.81 2.15 -6.18
CA ARG A 20 -12.65 1.58 -7.24
C ARG A 20 -11.79 0.78 -8.21
N VAL A 21 -12.29 -0.37 -8.65
CA VAL A 21 -11.68 -1.19 -9.70
C VAL A 21 -11.55 -0.36 -10.99
N ARG A 22 -10.35 -0.38 -11.59
CA ARG A 22 -9.99 0.30 -12.85
C ARG A 22 -9.15 -0.64 -13.71
N ASN A 23 -8.83 -0.23 -14.95
CA ASN A 23 -8.04 -1.01 -15.92
C ASN A 23 -6.77 -1.65 -15.31
N TYR A 24 -6.09 -0.94 -14.40
CA TYR A 24 -4.86 -1.41 -13.76
C TYR A 24 -4.96 -1.53 -12.24
N ILE A 25 -6.16 -1.40 -11.64
CA ILE A 25 -6.36 -1.49 -10.18
C ILE A 25 -7.44 -2.51 -9.88
N VAL A 26 -7.09 -3.56 -9.14
CA VAL A 26 -8.03 -4.59 -8.67
C VAL A 26 -8.12 -4.56 -7.16
N THR A 27 -9.34 -4.73 -6.64
CA THR A 27 -9.64 -4.78 -5.20
C THR A 27 -10.27 -6.12 -4.83
N GLY A 28 -10.32 -6.44 -3.53
CA GLY A 28 -11.02 -7.64 -3.05
C GLY A 28 -12.52 -7.63 -3.36
N PHE A 29 -13.11 -8.82 -3.45
CA PHE A 29 -14.54 -9.01 -3.67
C PHE A 29 -15.34 -8.65 -2.39
N LYS A 30 -16.45 -7.90 -2.55
CA LYS A 30 -17.25 -7.35 -1.44
C LYS A 30 -18.72 -7.80 -1.41
N LYS A 31 -19.04 -8.95 -1.98
CA LYS A 31 -20.43 -9.46 -2.04
C LYS A 31 -20.75 -10.40 -0.88
N ALA A 32 -22.02 -10.46 -0.50
CA ALA A 32 -22.53 -11.50 0.39
C ALA A 32 -22.53 -12.85 -0.35
N GLY A 33 -22.07 -13.92 0.31
CA GLY A 33 -21.94 -15.24 -0.31
C GLY A 33 -20.80 -15.32 -1.33
N LEU A 34 -19.56 -15.10 -0.88
CA LEU A 34 -18.37 -15.29 -1.72
C LEU A 34 -18.22 -16.78 -2.09
N SER A 35 -17.97 -17.04 -3.37
CA SER A 35 -17.58 -18.38 -3.82
C SER A 35 -16.24 -18.78 -3.21
N SER A 36 -15.94 -20.09 -3.15
CA SER A 36 -14.67 -20.59 -2.62
C SER A 36 -13.44 -19.98 -3.31
N ASN A 37 -13.54 -19.70 -4.62
CA ASN A 37 -12.47 -19.06 -5.39
C ASN A 37 -12.27 -17.58 -5.01
N GLU A 38 -13.37 -16.84 -4.81
CA GLU A 38 -13.30 -15.43 -4.39
C GLU A 38 -12.82 -15.29 -2.95
N GLN A 39 -13.20 -16.23 -2.06
CA GLN A 39 -12.65 -16.30 -0.70
C GLN A 39 -11.15 -16.54 -0.74
N ARG A 40 -10.70 -17.54 -1.52
CA ARG A 40 -9.26 -17.83 -1.68
C ARG A 40 -8.50 -16.64 -2.24
N PHE A 41 -9.08 -15.91 -3.19
CA PHE A 41 -8.51 -14.68 -3.72
C PHE A 41 -8.39 -13.60 -2.63
N ASN A 42 -9.48 -13.34 -1.89
CA ASN A 42 -9.49 -12.37 -0.79
C ASN A 42 -8.50 -12.74 0.32
N SER A 43 -8.36 -14.02 0.67
CA SER A 43 -7.38 -14.47 1.68
C SER A 43 -5.94 -14.21 1.24
N ARG A 44 -5.62 -14.48 -0.03
CA ARG A 44 -4.30 -14.16 -0.60
C ARG A 44 -4.04 -12.65 -0.58
N MET A 45 -5.04 -11.85 -0.94
CA MET A 45 -4.96 -10.39 -0.87
C MET A 45 -4.75 -9.88 0.56
N SER A 46 -5.45 -10.45 1.55
CA SER A 46 -5.30 -10.05 2.97
C SER A 46 -3.90 -10.35 3.47
N SER A 47 -3.33 -11.50 3.14
CA SER A 47 -1.96 -11.87 3.56
C SER A 47 -0.91 -10.86 3.08
N VAL A 48 -1.01 -10.42 1.82
CA VAL A 48 -0.11 -9.39 1.27
C VAL A 48 -0.32 -8.05 1.98
N ARG A 49 -1.58 -7.65 2.20
CA ARG A 49 -1.92 -6.40 2.91
C ARG A 49 -1.40 -6.39 4.34
N GLU A 50 -1.56 -7.50 5.07
CA GLU A 50 -1.08 -7.66 6.44
C GLU A 50 0.44 -7.51 6.54
N ALA A 51 1.19 -8.09 5.60
CA ALA A 51 2.64 -7.91 5.55
C ALA A 51 3.04 -6.43 5.34
N VAL A 52 2.34 -5.73 4.44
CA VAL A 52 2.54 -4.30 4.18
C VAL A 52 2.19 -3.45 5.41
N GLU A 53 1.05 -3.70 6.05
CA GLU A 53 0.62 -3.00 7.25
C GLU A 53 1.56 -3.24 8.44
N CYS A 54 2.07 -4.45 8.59
CA CYS A 54 3.08 -4.79 9.59
C CYS A 54 4.37 -4.01 9.36
N LYS A 55 4.85 -3.92 8.11
CA LYS A 55 6.02 -3.11 7.77
C LYS A 55 5.78 -1.63 8.03
N PHE A 56 4.60 -1.10 7.71
CA PHE A 56 4.26 0.30 8.02
C PHE A 56 4.21 0.56 9.53
N LYS A 57 3.70 -0.39 10.32
CA LYS A 57 3.73 -0.30 11.79
C LYS A 57 5.18 -0.23 12.27
N GLU A 58 6.05 -1.10 11.77
CA GLU A 58 7.48 -1.10 12.10
C GLU A 58 8.16 0.24 11.75
N VAL A 59 7.93 0.76 10.54
CA VAL A 59 8.48 2.05 10.10
C VAL A 59 8.06 3.18 11.03
N LYS A 60 6.77 3.25 11.39
CA LYS A 60 6.25 4.28 12.32
C LYS A 60 6.82 4.15 13.73
N THR A 61 7.02 2.92 14.22
CA THR A 61 7.62 2.68 15.54
C THR A 61 9.10 3.04 15.57
N ARG A 62 9.85 2.75 14.50
CA ARG A 62 11.30 3.04 14.44
C ARG A 62 11.60 4.52 14.21
N TRP A 63 10.85 5.18 13.33
CA TRP A 63 11.15 6.53 12.87
C TRP A 63 10.13 7.54 13.41
N ALA A 64 10.40 8.09 14.61
CA ALA A 64 9.50 9.01 15.30
C ALA A 64 9.16 10.28 14.48
N PHE A 65 10.07 10.73 13.60
CA PHE A 65 9.81 11.89 12.74
C PHE A 65 8.71 11.65 11.70
N THR A 66 8.37 10.39 11.41
CA THR A 66 7.34 10.00 10.43
C THR A 66 5.93 10.04 11.03
N ASP A 67 5.79 10.07 12.36
CA ASP A 67 4.50 10.20 13.06
C ASP A 67 4.40 11.50 13.89
N PHE A 68 5.35 12.43 13.73
CA PHE A 68 5.36 13.66 14.50
C PHE A 68 4.37 14.70 13.96
N LYS A 69 3.11 14.58 14.40
CA LYS A 69 1.95 15.38 13.95
C LYS A 69 2.13 16.89 14.01
N LYS A 70 2.95 17.40 14.95
CA LYS A 70 3.19 18.86 15.09
C LYS A 70 4.09 19.45 13.99
N SER A 71 4.97 18.64 13.37
CA SER A 71 5.88 19.10 12.29
C SER A 71 5.44 18.64 10.89
N LEU A 72 4.64 17.57 10.81
CA LEU A 72 4.17 17.04 9.53
C LEU A 72 2.90 17.76 9.07
N ARG A 73 3.06 18.67 8.10
CA ARG A 73 1.97 19.43 7.47
C ARG A 73 1.99 19.14 5.97
N ILE A 74 0.90 18.56 5.47
CA ILE A 74 0.74 18.25 4.04
C ILE A 74 0.91 19.54 3.22
N ARG A 75 1.78 19.51 2.19
CA ARG A 75 2.22 20.65 1.35
C ARG A 75 3.14 21.70 2.00
N LEU A 76 3.40 21.62 3.31
CA LEU A 76 4.28 22.56 4.01
C LEU A 76 5.58 21.91 4.51
N SER A 77 5.57 20.60 4.72
CA SER A 77 6.78 19.81 4.95
C SER A 77 6.86 18.66 3.95
N PRO A 78 8.08 18.17 3.64
CA PRO A 78 8.29 17.13 2.64
C PRO A 78 7.95 15.74 3.19
N VAL A 79 6.71 15.56 3.65
CA VAL A 79 6.18 14.34 4.29
C VAL A 79 6.46 13.10 3.43
N GLY A 80 6.23 13.18 2.12
CA GLY A 80 6.50 12.07 1.20
C GLY A 80 7.96 11.63 1.16
N LYS A 81 8.92 12.58 1.25
CA LYS A 81 10.35 12.26 1.30
C LYS A 81 10.72 11.57 2.62
N TYR A 82 10.18 12.05 3.74
CA TYR A 82 10.40 11.44 5.04
C TYR A 82 9.94 9.98 5.06
N VAL A 83 8.73 9.70 4.57
CA VAL A 83 8.21 8.33 4.48
C VAL A 83 9.09 7.45 3.58
N ALA A 84 9.49 7.94 2.40
CA ALA A 84 10.33 7.18 1.48
C ALA A 84 11.69 6.83 2.09
N ILE A 85 12.35 7.80 2.73
CA ILE A 85 13.63 7.59 3.41
C ILE A 85 13.47 6.61 4.58
N SER A 86 12.42 6.74 5.39
CA SER A 86 12.16 5.81 6.50
C SER A 86 11.96 4.36 6.00
N ILE A 87 11.24 4.16 4.90
CA ILE A 87 11.06 2.82 4.31
C ILE A 87 12.40 2.27 3.81
N LEU A 88 13.20 3.09 3.10
CA LEU A 88 14.51 2.68 2.61
C LEU A 88 15.43 2.24 3.76
N LEU A 89 15.55 3.07 4.81
CA LEU A 89 16.39 2.76 5.97
C LEU A 89 15.86 1.55 6.74
N SER A 90 14.54 1.40 6.87
CA SER A 90 13.93 0.21 7.47
C SER A 90 14.22 -1.07 6.67
N ASN A 91 14.28 -0.99 5.33
CA ASN A 91 14.67 -2.12 4.51
C ASN A 91 16.15 -2.46 4.72
N CYS A 92 17.06 -1.47 4.74
CA CYS A 92 18.48 -1.70 5.02
C CYS A 92 18.76 -2.28 6.42
N HIS A 93 17.87 -2.05 7.39
CA HIS A 93 18.02 -2.61 8.72
C HIS A 93 17.54 -4.08 8.82
N CYS A 94 16.61 -4.48 7.94
CA CYS A 94 15.94 -5.78 8.03
C CYS A 94 16.32 -6.78 6.93
N CYS A 95 16.98 -6.33 5.88
CA CYS A 95 17.45 -7.10 4.73
C CYS A 95 18.97 -7.10 4.69
#